data_AF-A0A6J6FWD7-F1
#
_entry.id   AF-A0A6J6FWD7-F1
#
_cell.length_a   1.000
_cell.length_b   1.000
_cell.length_c   1.000
_cell.angle_alpha   90.00
_cell.angle_beta   90.00
_cell.angle_gamma   90.00
#
_symmetry.space_group_name_H-M   'P 1'
#
loop_
_entity.id
_entity.type
_entity.pdbx_description
1 polymer ?
#
loop_
_entity_poly.entity_id
_entity_poly.type
_entity_poly.pdbx_seq_one_letter_code
_entity_poly.pdbx_strand_id
1 'polypeptide(L)' 'MFERFTDRARRVVVLAQEEARMLNHNYIGTEHILLGLIHEGEGVAAKGLEALGISLEGVRAQVEEIIGQG' A
#
# COMPACT_ATOMS: atom_id res chain seq x y z
N MET A 1 11.36 4.71 15.26
CA MET A 1 9.93 5.09 15.08
C MET A 1 8.98 3.88 15.02
N PHE A 2 9.36 2.73 14.43
CA PHE A 2 8.48 1.55 14.35
C PHE A 2 8.91 0.36 15.21
N GLU A 3 9.49 0.61 16.38
CA GLU A 3 10.06 -0.44 17.24
C GLU A 3 9.01 -1.41 17.80
N ARG A 4 7.74 -0.97 17.87
CA ARG A 4 6.60 -1.79 18.34
C ARG A 4 5.84 -2.51 17.22
N PHE A 5 6.23 -2.34 15.97
CA PHE A 5 5.61 -3.03 14.84
C PHE A 5 6.32 -4.35 14.57
N THR A 6 5.56 -5.32 14.04
CA THR A 6 6.16 -6.52 13.45
C THR A 6 7.03 -6.13 12.26
N ASP A 7 8.00 -6.97 11.90
CA ASP A 7 8.84 -6.73 10.72
C ASP A 7 8.02 -6.53 9.44
N ARG A 8 6.92 -7.27 9.31
CA ARG A 8 5.97 -7.12 8.19
C ARG A 8 5.27 -5.76 8.21
N ALA A 9 4.75 -5.33 9.37
CA ALA A 9 4.12 -4.02 9.47
C ALA A 9 5.11 -2.87 9.21
N ARG A 10 6.39 -3.02 9.56
CA ARG A 10 7.44 -2.08 9.14
C ARG A 10 7.62 -2.06 7.62
N ARG A 11 7.66 -3.22 6.98
CA ARG A 11 7.79 -3.35 5.53
C ARG A 11 6.62 -2.67 4.79
N VAL A 12 5.39 -2.83 5.28
CA VAL A 12 4.20 -2.16 4.72
C VAL A 12 4.37 -0.64 4.64
N VAL A 13 4.94 -0.01 5.68
CA VAL A 13 5.16 1.45 5.67
C VAL A 13 6.21 1.87 4.65
N VAL A 14 7.28 1.07 4.49
CA VAL A 14 8.30 1.30 3.46
C VAL A 14 7.69 1.19 2.06
N LEU A 15 6.90 0.15 1.82
CA LEU A 15 6.20 -0.04 0.55
C LEU A 15 5.20 1.09 0.28
N ALA A 16 4.46 1.54 1.29
CA ALA A 16 3.57 2.69 1.16
C ALA A 16 4.32 3.97 0.77
N GLN A 17 5.51 4.19 1.34
CA GLN A 17 6.35 5.32 0.94
C GLN A 17 6.83 5.20 -0.51
N GLU A 18 7.16 4.00 -0.98
CA GLU A 18 7.51 3.75 -2.38
C GLU A 18 6.34 4.03 -3.32
N GLU A 19 5.12 3.60 -2.98
CA GLU A 19 3.90 3.87 -3.76
C GLU A 19 3.61 5.37 -3.85
N ALA A 20 3.72 6.11 -2.73
CA ALA A 20 3.57 7.57 -2.74
C ALA A 20 4.60 8.25 -3.65
N ARG A 21 5.84 7.76 -3.63
CA ARG A 21 6.90 8.27 -4.52
C ARG A 21 6.63 7.96 -5.99
N MET A 22 6.13 6.76 -6.30
CA MET A 22 5.79 6.38 -7.67
C MET A 22 4.65 7.23 -8.25
N LEU A 23 3.69 7.63 -7.40
CA LEU A 23 2.57 8.49 -7.76
C LEU A 23 2.89 10.00 -7.69
N ASN A 24 4.13 10.38 -7.37
CA ASN A 24 4.56 11.76 -7.12
C ASN A 24 3.77 12.48 -6.02
N HIS A 25 3.22 11.74 -5.06
CA HIS A 25 2.51 12.32 -3.91
C HIS A 25 3.48 12.77 -2.82
N ASN A 26 3.28 13.99 -2.31
CA ASN A 26 4.17 14.60 -1.31
C ASN A 26 3.95 14.09 0.12
N TYR A 27 2.95 13.23 0.34
CA TYR A 27 2.63 12.66 1.63
C TYR A 27 2.08 11.23 1.48
N ILE A 28 2.19 10.44 2.56
CA ILE A 28 1.64 9.09 2.63
C ILE A 28 0.20 9.18 3.13
N GLY A 29 -0.77 9.12 2.22
CA GLY A 29 -2.18 8.90 2.53
C GLY A 29 -2.55 7.44 2.80
N THR A 30 -3.82 7.19 3.13
CA THR A 30 -4.35 5.86 3.45
C THR A 30 -4.29 4.89 2.27
N GLU A 31 -4.42 5.41 1.05
CA GLU A 31 -4.32 4.69 -0.22
C GLU A 31 -2.95 4.06 -0.41
N HIS A 32 -1.88 4.74 0.00
CA HIS A 32 -0.53 4.20 -0.06
C HIS A 32 -0.32 3.10 0.98
N ILE A 33 -0.91 3.24 2.17
CA ILE A 33 -0.90 2.18 3.18
C ILE A 33 -1.63 0.93 2.67
N LEU A 34 -2.77 1.11 2.00
CA LEU A 34 -3.49 0.02 1.36
C LEU A 34 -2.63 -0.67 0.28
N LEU A 35 -2.01 0.10 -0.61
CA LEU A 35 -1.09 -0.45 -1.62
C LEU A 35 0.08 -1.19 -0.97
N GLY A 36 0.68 -0.64 0.08
CA GLY A 36 1.75 -1.29 0.84
C GLY A 36 1.32 -2.58 1.53
N LEU A 37 0.08 -2.68 2.01
CA LEU A 37 -0.50 -3.91 2.58
C LEU A 37 -0.67 -4.99 1.52
N ILE A 38 -1.14 -4.64 0.33
CA ILE A 38 -1.33 -5.58 -0.78
C ILE A 38 0.04 -6.04 -1.31
N HIS A 39 0.96 -5.09 -1.51
CA HIS A 39 2.30 -5.34 -2.04
C HIS A 39 3.13 -6.24 -1.09
N GLU A 40 2.94 -6.14 0.24
CA GLU A 40 3.65 -7.03 1.17
C GLU A 40 3.33 -8.52 0.96
N GLY A 41 2.13 -8.85 0.45
CA GLY A 41 1.78 -10.16 -0.13
C GLY A 41 1.64 -11.35 0.83
N GLU A 42 2.32 -11.36 1.98
CA GLU A 42 2.36 -12.53 2.87
C GLU A 42 1.53 -12.38 4.16
N GLY A 43 1.21 -11.15 4.53
CA GLY A 43 0.49 -10.80 5.74
C GLY A 43 -0.98 -11.16 5.69
N VAL A 44 -1.61 -11.22 6.88
CA VAL A 44 -3.05 -11.50 7.02
C VAL A 44 -3.89 -10.48 6.25
N ALA A 45 -3.46 -9.22 6.20
CA ALA A 45 -4.12 -8.18 5.42
C ALA A 45 -4.07 -8.45 3.90
N ALA A 46 -2.88 -8.77 3.36
CA ALA A 46 -2.71 -9.12 1.95
C ALA A 46 -3.61 -10.28 1.54
N LYS A 47 -3.60 -11.37 2.33
CA LYS A 47 -4.45 -12.55 2.09
C LYS A 47 -5.94 -12.23 2.19
N GLY A 48 -6.34 -11.34 3.10
CA GLY A 48 -7.72 -10.91 3.23
C GLY A 48 -8.21 -10.13 2.00
N LEU A 49 -7.36 -9.26 1.46
CA LEU A 49 -7.65 -8.49 0.24
C LEU A 49 -7.67 -9.40 -0.99
N GLU A 50 -6.72 -10.32 -1.11
CA GLU A 50 -6.69 -11.34 -2.17
C GLU A 50 -7.96 -12.20 -2.16
N ALA A 51 -8.43 -12.63 -0.99
CA ALA A 51 -9.67 -13.40 -0.86
C ALA A 51 -10.93 -12.63 -1.31
N LEU A 52 -10.87 -11.30 -1.34
CA LEU A 52 -11.92 -10.43 -1.88
C LEU A 52 -11.74 -10.13 -3.38
N GLY A 53 -10.72 -10.71 -4.03
CA GLY A 53 -10.40 -10.46 -5.43
C GLY A 53 -9.72 -9.10 -5.67
N ILE A 54 -9.18 -8.47 -4.63
CA ILE A 54 -8.52 -7.16 -4.71
C ILE A 54 -7.05 -7.39 -5.09
N SER A 55 -6.66 -6.89 -6.27
CA SER A 55 -5.30 -6.98 -6.79
C SER A 55 -4.53 -5.67 -6.63
N LEU A 56 -3.20 -5.75 -6.51
CA LEU A 56 -2.33 -4.57 -6.41
C LEU A 56 -2.51 -3.62 -7.60
N GLU A 57 -2.48 -4.18 -8.81
CA GLU A 57 -2.61 -3.43 -10.06
C GLU A 57 -3.97 -2.73 -10.15
N GLY A 58 -5.05 -3.44 -9.81
CA GLY A 58 -6.40 -2.87 -9.82
C GLY A 58 -6.56 -1.71 -8.83
N VAL A 59 -6.03 -1.85 -7.61
CA VAL A 59 -6.06 -0.76 -6.63
C VAL A 59 -5.21 0.41 -7.08
N ARG A 60 -4.02 0.17 -7.65
CA ARG A 60 -3.15 1.25 -8.14
C ARG A 60 -3.84 2.06 -9.24
N ALA A 61 -4.47 1.38 -10.19
CA ALA A 61 -5.25 2.03 -11.24
C ALA A 61 -6.40 2.88 -10.68
N GLN A 62 -7.14 2.37 -9.67
CA GLN A 62 -8.19 3.15 -9.01
C GLN A 62 -7.66 4.37 -8.25
N VAL A 63 -6.51 4.25 -7.58
CA VAL A 63 -5.88 5.37 -6.89
C VAL A 63 -5.46 6.45 -7.88
N GLU A 64 -4.84 6.07 -9.00
CA GLU A 64 -4.49 7.00 -10.09
C GLU A 64 -5.72 7.67 -10.70
N GLU A 65 -6.83 6.96 -10.87
CA GLU A 65 -8.07 7.52 -11.41
C GLU A 65 -8.71 8.55 -10.44
N ILE A 66 -8.72 8.25 -9.14
CA ILE A 66 -9.42 9.07 -8.13
C ILE A 66 -8.58 10.27 -7.67
N ILE A 67 -7.28 10.05 -7.43
CA ILE A 67 -6.37 11.04 -6.84
C ILE A 67 -5.52 11.73 -7.91
N GLY A 68 -5.24 11.04 -9.03
CA GLY A 68 -4.30 11.48 -10.04
C GLY A 68 -2.85 11.15 -9.68
N GLN A 69 -1.93 11.72 -10.45
CA GLN A 69 -0.52 11.84 -10.09
C GLN A 69 -0.25 13.28 -9.64
N GLY A 70 0.68 13.44 -8.69
CA GLY A 70 1.09 14.75 -8.16
C GLY A 70 1.78 15.66 -9.15
#